data_AF-A0A060BVA7-F1
#
_entry.id   AF-A0A060BVA7-F1
#
_cell.length_a   1.000
_cell.length_b   1.000
_cell.length_c   1.000
_cell.angle_alpha   90.00
_cell.angle_beta   90.00
_cell.angle_gamma   90.00
#
_symmetry.space_group_name_H-M   'P 1'
#
loop_
_entity.id
_entity.type
_entity.pdbx_description
1 polymer ?
#
loop_
_entity_poly.entity_id
_entity_poly.type
_entity_poly.pdbx_seq_one_letter_code
_entity_poly.pdbx_strand_id
1 'polypeptide(L)'
;MPAWPPSPRWPWGATPAAAAPHRGPELVGAGDTSITLEFDDRLRSRVALRGVDVTRFDAGEALLVDGGAIDEFTYGGHETRRTRHSRHGAGVSVTVWGESATGVRKTVELTSYRRLTGMIVMKVTYTNGTGAPLAVTGWRSGAHELLEV
;
A
#
# COMPACT_ATOMS: atom_id res chain seq x y z
N MET A 1 -10.81 33.02 60.66
CA MET A 1 -9.69 33.56 59.86
C MET A 1 -9.59 32.76 58.57
N PRO A 2 -9.29 33.36 57.40
CA PRO A 2 -9.49 32.72 56.09
C PRO A 2 -8.22 32.18 55.39
N ALA A 3 -8.36 31.08 54.65
CA ALA A 3 -7.51 30.52 53.57
C ALA A 3 -8.14 29.17 53.12
N TRP A 4 -7.95 28.58 51.93
CA TRP A 4 -7.61 29.04 50.56
C TRP A 4 -8.11 27.92 49.58
N PRO A 5 -8.39 28.15 48.27
CA PRO A 5 -9.09 27.16 47.43
C PRO A 5 -8.26 25.91 47.03
N PRO A 6 -8.92 24.82 46.57
CA PRO A 6 -8.26 23.57 46.21
C PRO A 6 -7.53 23.63 44.85
N SER A 7 -6.44 22.87 44.74
CA SER A 7 -5.65 22.73 43.51
C SER A 7 -6.40 21.96 42.41
N PRO A 8 -6.35 22.40 41.13
CA PRO A 8 -6.93 21.65 40.02
C PRO A 8 -6.10 20.40 39.73
N ARG A 9 -6.77 19.24 39.67
CA ARG A 9 -6.18 18.00 39.13
C ARG A 9 -6.42 17.97 37.62
N TRP A 10 -5.36 18.16 36.82
CA TRP A 10 -5.44 17.93 35.37
C TRP A 10 -5.49 16.43 35.07
N PRO A 11 -6.47 15.94 34.30
CA PRO A 11 -6.45 14.58 33.79
C PRO A 11 -5.53 14.49 32.57
N TRP A 12 -4.37 13.88 32.71
CA TRP A 12 -3.58 13.42 31.56
C TRP A 12 -4.15 12.12 31.00
N GLY A 13 -5.29 12.26 30.31
CA GLY A 13 -5.87 11.23 29.45
C GLY A 13 -5.61 11.55 27.99
N ALA A 14 -4.40 11.28 27.50
CA ALA A 14 -4.12 11.30 26.06
C ALA A 14 -4.69 10.02 25.42
N THR A 15 -6.01 9.98 25.23
CA THR A 15 -6.65 8.96 24.41
C THR A 15 -6.03 9.01 23.01
N PRO A 16 -5.52 7.89 22.45
CA PRO A 16 -5.09 7.90 21.06
C PRO A 16 -6.31 8.25 20.20
N ALA A 17 -6.18 9.31 19.40
CA ALA A 17 -7.22 9.67 18.45
C ALA A 17 -7.39 8.52 17.45
N ALA A 18 -8.47 7.76 17.57
CA ALA A 18 -8.88 6.85 16.53
C ALA A 18 -9.12 7.68 15.27
N ALA A 19 -8.34 7.42 14.21
CA ALA A 19 -8.51 8.10 12.94
C ALA A 19 -9.96 7.89 12.46
N ALA A 20 -10.69 8.98 12.24
CA ALA A 20 -12.04 8.90 11.72
C ALA A 20 -12.00 8.24 10.34
N PRO A 21 -12.86 7.24 10.05
CA PRO A 21 -12.85 6.56 8.77
C PRO A 21 -13.26 7.54 7.68
N HIS A 22 -12.30 7.95 6.85
CA HIS A 22 -12.60 8.66 5.60
C HIS A 22 -13.38 7.71 4.70
N ARG A 23 -14.66 8.01 4.47
CA ARG A 23 -15.54 7.24 3.60
C ARG A 23 -15.30 7.61 2.12
N GLY A 24 -14.05 7.48 1.68
CA GLY A 24 -13.68 7.40 0.26
C GLY A 24 -13.75 5.95 -0.24
N PRO A 25 -13.18 5.64 -1.42
CA PRO A 25 -12.89 4.25 -1.78
C PRO A 25 -12.00 3.58 -0.72
N GLU A 26 -12.05 2.25 -0.63
CA GLU A 26 -11.25 1.48 0.34
C GLU A 26 -9.76 1.49 -0.05
N LEU A 27 -9.07 2.57 0.32
CA LEU A 27 -7.63 2.72 0.07
C LEU A 27 -6.84 1.76 0.97
N VAL A 28 -6.12 0.83 0.34
CA VAL A 28 -5.20 -0.09 1.04
C VAL A 28 -3.79 0.45 0.92
N GLY A 29 -3.21 0.87 2.05
CA GLY A 29 -1.86 1.42 2.12
C GLY A 29 -0.86 0.51 2.83
N ALA A 30 0.39 0.51 2.36
CA ALA A 30 1.52 -0.12 3.06
C ALA A 30 2.73 0.83 3.07
N GLY A 31 3.52 0.81 4.15
CA GLY A 31 4.67 1.71 4.27
C GLY A 31 5.10 1.97 5.70
N ASP A 32 5.58 3.19 5.94
CA ASP A 32 5.90 3.78 7.23
C ASP A 32 5.52 5.28 7.27
N THR A 33 5.96 6.03 8.28
CA THR A 33 5.63 7.45 8.42
C THR A 33 6.32 8.38 7.41
N SER A 34 7.25 7.86 6.60
CA SER A 34 8.02 8.61 5.60
C SER A 34 7.58 8.32 4.17
N ILE A 35 7.22 7.07 3.86
CA ILE A 35 6.69 6.66 2.55
C ILE A 35 5.50 5.70 2.71
N THR A 36 4.47 5.88 1.89
CA THR A 36 3.33 4.98 1.76
C THR A 36 3.09 4.71 0.28
N LEU A 37 2.78 3.45 -0.07
CA LEU A 37 2.21 3.06 -1.35
C LEU A 37 0.76 2.64 -1.11
N GLU A 38 -0.17 3.28 -1.82
CA GLU A 38 -1.63 3.09 -1.68
C GLU A 38 -2.22 2.50 -2.96
N PHE A 39 -3.28 1.70 -2.85
CA PHE A 39 -4.05 1.17 -3.99
C PHE A 39 -5.50 1.66 -4.00
N ASP A 40 -6.05 1.84 -5.19
CA ASP A 40 -7.48 2.09 -5.44
C ASP A 40 -8.27 0.80 -5.78
N ASP A 41 -9.56 0.95 -6.10
CA ASP A 41 -10.47 -0.14 -6.48
C ASP A 41 -10.13 -0.80 -7.84
N ARG A 42 -9.28 -0.15 -8.65
CA ARG A 42 -8.72 -0.63 -9.92
C ARG A 42 -7.28 -1.11 -9.78
N LEU A 43 -6.83 -1.30 -8.54
CA LEU A 43 -5.49 -1.77 -8.17
C LEU A 43 -4.37 -0.96 -8.87
N ARG A 44 -4.66 0.30 -9.19
CA ARG A 44 -3.69 1.35 -9.57
C ARG A 44 -3.02 1.80 -8.29
N SER A 45 -1.76 2.22 -8.38
CA SER A 45 -0.92 2.48 -7.21
C SER A 45 -0.39 3.91 -7.18
N ARG A 46 -0.35 4.50 -5.98
CA ARG A 46 0.08 5.89 -5.72
C ARG A 46 1.10 5.96 -4.59
N VAL A 47 2.13 6.78 -4.78
CA VAL A 47 3.14 7.06 -3.75
C VAL A 47 2.82 8.35 -3.01
N ALA A 48 2.83 8.28 -1.68
CA ALA A 48 2.81 9.43 -0.79
C ALA A 48 4.10 9.51 0.04
N LEU A 49 4.67 10.71 0.18
CA LEU A 49 5.82 11.00 1.05
C LEU A 49 5.35 11.83 2.24
N ARG A 50 5.52 11.30 3.45
CA ARG A 50 5.06 11.93 4.72
C ARG A 50 3.58 12.34 4.71
N GLY A 51 2.73 11.59 4.00
CA GLY A 51 1.30 11.88 3.84
C GLY A 51 0.97 12.94 2.78
N VAL A 52 1.96 13.38 1.98
CA VAL A 52 1.74 14.21 0.79
C VAL A 52 1.83 13.33 -0.45
N ASP A 53 0.79 13.33 -1.27
CA ASP A 53 0.76 12.60 -2.53
C ASP A 53 1.79 13.19 -3.51
N VAL A 54 2.66 12.34 -4.07
CA VAL A 54 3.71 12.76 -5.02
C VAL A 54 3.56 12.15 -6.42
N THR A 55 2.60 11.24 -6.60
CA THR A 55 2.20 10.66 -7.89
C THR A 55 0.68 10.69 -8.00
N ARG A 56 0.12 10.30 -9.15
CA ARG A 56 -1.31 9.95 -9.26
C ARG A 56 -1.50 8.47 -8.87
N PHE A 57 -2.74 8.00 -8.92
CA PHE A 57 -3.03 6.57 -8.99
C PHE A 57 -2.80 6.10 -10.42
N ASP A 58 -1.70 5.38 -10.63
CA ASP A 58 -1.20 5.04 -11.96
C ASP A 58 -1.07 3.53 -12.16
N ALA A 59 -0.81 3.13 -13.41
CA ALA A 59 -0.49 1.77 -13.84
C ALA A 59 0.91 1.31 -13.35
N GLY A 60 1.20 1.42 -12.05
CA GLY A 60 2.52 1.16 -11.48
C GLY A 60 3.08 -0.23 -11.79
N GLU A 61 2.20 -1.23 -11.93
CA GLU A 61 2.54 -2.60 -12.33
C GLU A 61 1.72 -3.05 -13.54
N ALA A 62 2.39 -3.65 -14.52
CA ALA A 62 1.76 -4.27 -15.69
C ALA A 62 2.49 -5.57 -16.08
N LEU A 63 1.75 -6.55 -16.59
CA LEU A 63 2.30 -7.72 -17.28
C LEU A 63 2.29 -7.46 -18.79
N LEU A 64 3.44 -7.58 -19.45
CA LEU A 64 3.51 -7.43 -20.91
C LEU A 64 3.35 -8.80 -21.56
N VAL A 65 2.48 -8.86 -22.56
CA VAL A 65 2.14 -10.09 -23.28
C VAL A 65 2.23 -9.85 -24.78
N ASP A 66 2.18 -10.91 -25.58
CA ASP A 66 2.02 -10.74 -27.02
C ASP A 66 0.67 -10.04 -27.31
N GLY A 67 0.70 -9.02 -28.17
CA GLY A 67 -0.46 -8.18 -28.48
C GLY A 67 -0.82 -7.08 -27.45
N GLY A 68 -0.11 -6.91 -26.32
CA GLY A 68 -0.39 -5.77 -25.43
C GLY A 68 0.15 -5.84 -24.00
N ALA A 69 -0.53 -5.14 -23.09
CA ALA A 69 -0.24 -5.13 -21.66
C ALA A 69 -1.51 -5.44 -20.87
N ILE A 70 -1.36 -6.13 -19.74
CA ILE A 70 -2.39 -6.35 -18.73
C ILE A 70 -1.99 -5.51 -17.52
N ASP A 71 -2.61 -4.34 -17.40
CA ASP A 71 -2.35 -3.33 -16.36
C ASP A 71 -3.62 -2.97 -15.56
N GLU A 72 -4.81 -3.27 -16.09
CA GLU A 72 -6.10 -3.14 -15.40
C GLU A 72 -6.46 -4.40 -14.60
N PHE A 73 -6.67 -4.23 -13.29
CA PHE A 73 -7.05 -5.31 -12.37
C PHE A 73 -8.11 -4.79 -11.39
N THR A 74 -9.25 -5.47 -11.27
CA THR A 74 -10.24 -5.15 -10.22
C THR A 74 -9.71 -5.62 -8.88
N TYR A 75 -9.70 -4.74 -7.86
CA TYR A 75 -9.30 -5.10 -6.49
C TYR A 75 -10.15 -6.25 -5.95
N GLY A 76 -9.49 -7.28 -5.41
CA GLY A 76 -10.11 -8.50 -4.90
C GLY A 76 -9.91 -8.73 -3.40
N GLY A 77 -9.15 -7.87 -2.71
CA GLY A 77 -8.89 -7.94 -1.28
C GLY A 77 -7.42 -7.74 -0.89
N HIS A 78 -7.16 -7.74 0.40
CA HIS A 78 -5.82 -7.68 0.98
C HIS A 78 -5.71 -8.47 2.29
N GLU A 79 -4.47 -8.71 2.73
CA GLU A 79 -4.14 -9.26 4.05
C GLU A 79 -2.92 -8.54 4.63
N THR A 80 -2.93 -8.22 5.92
CA THR A 80 -1.79 -7.62 6.63
C THR A 80 -1.20 -8.59 7.65
N ARG A 81 0.11 -8.81 7.61
CA ARG A 81 0.85 -9.70 8.51
C ARG A 81 2.06 -9.01 9.14
N ARG A 82 2.32 -9.29 10.42
CA ARG A 82 3.60 -8.94 11.05
C ARG A 82 4.67 -9.91 10.56
N THR A 83 5.86 -9.40 10.23
CA THR A 83 7.00 -10.19 9.76
C THR A 83 8.29 -9.80 10.48
N ARG A 84 9.35 -10.60 10.32
CA ARG A 84 10.67 -10.34 10.89
C ARG A 84 11.77 -10.86 9.98
N HIS A 85 12.62 -9.96 9.50
CA HIS A 85 13.82 -10.31 8.74
C HIS A 85 15.07 -10.33 9.64
N SER A 86 15.97 -11.27 9.41
CA SER A 86 17.20 -11.44 10.20
C SER A 86 18.09 -10.18 10.20
N ARG A 87 18.19 -9.49 9.05
CA ARG A 87 18.99 -8.26 8.89
C ARG A 87 18.21 -6.98 9.20
N HIS A 88 16.94 -6.91 8.79
CA HIS A 88 16.16 -5.66 8.80
C HIS A 88 15.22 -5.51 10.02
N GLY A 89 15.11 -6.55 10.85
CA GLY A 89 14.33 -6.53 12.09
C GLY A 89 12.85 -6.81 11.86
N ALA A 90 12.01 -6.33 12.78
CA ALA A 90 10.56 -6.42 12.65
C ALA A 90 10.05 -5.58 11.47
N GLY A 91 8.97 -6.03 10.85
CA GLY A 91 8.31 -5.36 9.73
C GLY A 91 6.84 -5.72 9.63
N VAL A 92 6.17 -5.13 8.64
CA VAL A 92 4.79 -5.44 8.26
C VAL A 92 4.80 -5.77 6.77
N SER A 93 4.19 -6.90 6.40
CA SER A 93 3.91 -7.26 5.02
C SER A 93 2.41 -7.10 4.77
N VAL A 94 2.05 -6.40 3.70
CA VAL A 94 0.69 -6.24 3.20
C VAL A 94 0.64 -6.89 1.82
N THR A 95 -0.21 -7.90 1.68
CA THR A 95 -0.43 -8.58 0.41
C THR A 95 -1.78 -8.14 -0.15
N VAL A 96 -1.78 -7.50 -1.31
CA VAL A 96 -2.98 -7.04 -2.02
C VAL A 96 -3.14 -7.88 -3.29
N TRP A 97 -4.36 -8.18 -3.71
CA TRP A 97 -4.61 -8.89 -4.97
C TRP A 97 -5.80 -8.36 -5.75
N GLY A 98 -5.82 -8.66 -7.04
CA GLY A 98 -6.92 -8.36 -7.95
C GLY A 98 -6.85 -9.19 -9.23
N GLU A 99 -7.94 -9.16 -9.99
CA GLU A 99 -8.14 -9.94 -11.20
C GLU A 99 -8.30 -9.03 -12.42
N SER A 100 -7.62 -9.36 -13.52
CA SER A 100 -7.84 -8.71 -14.81
C SER A 100 -9.05 -9.33 -15.52
N ALA A 101 -9.67 -8.56 -16.43
CA ALA A 101 -10.78 -9.05 -17.25
C ALA A 101 -10.41 -10.26 -18.14
N THR A 102 -9.12 -10.49 -18.38
CA THR A 102 -8.58 -11.62 -19.13
C THR A 102 -8.25 -12.84 -18.26
N GLY A 103 -8.54 -12.83 -16.96
CA GLY A 103 -8.36 -13.98 -16.07
C GLY A 103 -6.93 -14.20 -15.55
N VAL A 104 -6.10 -13.14 -15.55
CA VAL A 104 -4.80 -13.12 -14.86
C VAL A 104 -4.95 -12.42 -13.51
N ARG A 105 -4.54 -13.10 -12.43
CA ARG A 105 -4.45 -12.52 -11.08
C ARG A 105 -3.14 -11.76 -10.92
N LYS A 106 -3.21 -10.54 -10.40
CA LYS A 106 -2.07 -9.77 -9.86
C LYS A 106 -2.09 -9.90 -8.34
N THR A 107 -0.97 -10.26 -7.74
CA THR A 107 -0.73 -10.20 -6.29
C THR A 107 0.50 -9.33 -6.04
N VAL A 108 0.35 -8.29 -5.22
CA VAL A 108 1.43 -7.39 -4.81
C VAL A 108 1.68 -7.57 -3.31
N GLU A 109 2.87 -8.02 -2.96
CA GLU A 109 3.34 -8.07 -1.57
C GLU A 109 4.24 -6.85 -1.31
N LEU A 110 3.87 -6.03 -0.33
CA LEU A 110 4.59 -4.84 0.11
C LEU A 110 5.08 -5.04 1.54
N THR A 111 6.40 -5.00 1.75
CA THR A 111 6.99 -5.13 3.09
C THR A 111 7.76 -3.89 3.50
N SER A 112 7.38 -3.29 4.63
CA SER A 112 8.19 -2.29 5.33
C SER A 112 8.94 -2.92 6.52
N TYR A 113 10.16 -2.45 6.79
CA TYR A 113 11.00 -2.95 7.89
C TYR A 113 11.53 -1.81 8.75
N ARG A 114 11.57 -2.00 10.08
CA ARG A 114 12.02 -0.97 11.03
C ARG A 114 13.42 -0.39 10.75
N ARG A 115 14.31 -1.15 10.10
CA ARG A 115 15.67 -0.69 9.74
C ARG A 115 15.79 -0.12 8.32
N LEU A 116 14.70 -0.07 7.55
CA LEU A 116 14.64 0.45 6.18
C LEU A 116 13.57 1.55 6.10
N THR A 117 13.67 2.54 6.99
CA THR A 117 12.73 3.66 7.03
C THR A 117 12.78 4.47 5.73
N GLY A 118 11.62 4.82 5.16
CA GLY A 118 11.54 5.46 3.85
C GLY A 118 11.70 4.49 2.67
N MET A 119 11.57 3.18 2.89
CA MET A 119 11.66 2.15 1.85
C MET A 119 10.59 1.07 2.01
N ILE A 120 9.96 0.72 0.89
CA ILE A 120 9.03 -0.40 0.77
C ILE A 120 9.66 -1.43 -0.17
N VAL A 121 9.74 -2.68 0.27
CA VAL A 121 10.16 -3.80 -0.59
C VAL A 121 8.91 -4.36 -1.26
N MET A 122 8.82 -4.26 -2.59
CA MET A 122 7.71 -4.77 -3.38
C MET A 122 8.06 -6.07 -4.10
N LYS A 123 7.13 -7.02 -4.11
CA LYS A 123 7.15 -8.21 -4.95
C LYS A 123 5.80 -8.34 -5.67
N VAL A 124 5.83 -8.35 -7.00
CA VAL A 124 4.64 -8.58 -7.84
C VAL A 124 4.66 -10.03 -8.33
N THR A 125 3.53 -10.71 -8.28
CA THR A 125 3.32 -12.06 -8.80
C THR A 125 2.10 -12.06 -9.70
N TYR A 126 2.21 -12.65 -10.89
CA TYR A 126 1.11 -12.83 -11.82
C TYR A 126 0.78 -14.32 -11.95
N THR A 127 -0.50 -14.67 -11.84
CA THR A 127 -0.98 -16.05 -11.96
C THR A 127 -2.00 -16.13 -13.09
N ASN A 128 -1.69 -16.90 -14.13
CA ASN A 128 -2.62 -17.16 -15.23
C ASN A 128 -3.70 -18.17 -14.78
N GLY A 129 -4.94 -17.71 -14.64
CA GLY A 129 -6.09 -18.53 -14.26
C GLY A 129 -6.89 -19.10 -15.45
N THR A 130 -6.53 -18.76 -16.69
CA THR A 130 -7.35 -19.07 -17.89
C THR A 130 -7.28 -20.52 -18.35
N GLY A 131 -6.24 -21.27 -17.96
CA GLY A 131 -5.92 -22.60 -18.48
C GLY A 131 -5.33 -22.60 -19.91
N ALA A 132 -5.36 -21.47 -20.63
CA ALA A 132 -4.70 -21.32 -21.92
C ALA A 132 -3.23 -20.83 -21.75
N PRO A 133 -2.31 -21.15 -22.68
CA PRO A 133 -0.97 -20.58 -22.68
C PRO A 133 -1.01 -19.04 -22.79
N LEU A 134 -0.22 -18.34 -21.98
CA LEU A 134 -0.07 -16.89 -22.02
C LEU A 134 1.37 -16.54 -22.41
N ALA A 135 1.55 -15.92 -23.57
CA ALA A 135 2.86 -15.51 -24.07
C ALA A 135 3.33 -14.22 -23.37
N VAL A 136 4.08 -14.36 -22.28
CA VAL A 136 4.65 -13.23 -21.53
C VAL A 136 5.90 -12.70 -22.24
N THR A 137 5.92 -11.40 -22.52
CA THR A 137 7.02 -10.69 -23.20
C THR A 137 7.84 -9.81 -22.25
N GLY A 138 7.30 -9.50 -21.05
CA GLY A 138 7.99 -8.71 -20.03
C GLY A 138 7.07 -8.29 -18.88
N TRP A 139 7.52 -7.37 -18.04
CA TRP A 139 6.73 -6.78 -16.96
C TRP A 139 7.21 -5.37 -16.62
N ARG A 140 6.35 -4.57 -15.98
CA ARG A 140 6.67 -3.27 -15.38
C ARG A 140 6.25 -3.29 -13.91
N SER A 141 6.95 -2.56 -13.04
CA SER A 141 6.65 -2.46 -11.61
C SER A 141 7.26 -1.17 -11.05
N GLY A 142 6.52 -0.44 -10.20
CA GLY A 142 6.93 0.88 -9.71
C GLY A 142 7.01 1.98 -10.78
N ALA A 143 6.28 1.83 -11.88
CA ALA A 143 6.29 2.74 -13.02
C ALA A 143 5.42 4.00 -12.79
N HIS A 144 5.65 4.71 -11.69
CA HIS A 144 4.92 5.92 -11.34
C HIS A 144 5.55 7.17 -11.95
N GLU A 145 4.72 8.16 -12.25
CA GLU A 145 5.17 9.49 -12.68
C GLU A 145 4.99 10.49 -11.52
N LEU A 146 6.00 11.33 -11.29
CA LEU A 146 5.90 12.39 -10.29
C LEU A 146 4.93 13.47 -10.77
N LEU A 147 4.17 14.04 -9.83
CA LEU A 147 3.41 15.25 -10.09
C LEU A 147 4.36 16.39 -10.47
N GLU A 148 4.01 17.15 -11.51
CA GLU A 148 4.70 18.39 -11.88
C GLU A 148 4.59 19.42 -10.74
N VAL A 149 5.66 20.21 -10.54
CA VAL A 149 5.85 21.14 -9.42
C VAL A 149 5.91 22.58 -9.92
#